data_AF-A0A7S2G7K3-F1
#
_entry.id   AF-A0A7S2G7K3-F1
#
_cell.length_a   1.000
_cell.length_b   1.000
_cell.length_c   1.000
_cell.angle_alpha   90.00
_cell.angle_beta   90.00
_cell.angle_gamma   90.00
#
_symmetry.space_group_name_H-M   'P 1'
#
loop_
_entity.id
_entity.type
_entity.pdbx_description
1 polymer ?
#
loop_
_entity_poly.entity_id
_entity_poly.type
_entity_poly.pdbx_seq_one_letter_code
_entity_poly.pdbx_strand_id
1 'polypeptide(L)'
;GAVLYVFSLLFMQAINGYLFNVPGSSFRDDGTRKTVDAMEKYYGSLSTTLMTLFMCISGGDSWVYAAKPLEMIGPFTQGLFLAYIAFVLFALLNILNGLFVDAAVQSATAKRKLAVDKAIEDMTEVAAEITTMLGEADEDDNGKISKAELVQYTRNERVKACFESLELDVASILRLFDNVDEEEGEVEVKSFVKRCIELR
;
A
#
# COMPACT_ATOMS: atom_id res chain seq x y z
N GLY A 1 -1.62 16.54 -16.14
CA GLY A 1 -0.82 17.26 -17.15
C GLY A 1 -1.58 17.42 -18.45
N ALA A 2 -1.62 16.37 -19.28
CA ALA A 2 -2.18 16.43 -20.64
C ALA A 2 -3.65 16.90 -20.70
N VAL A 3 -4.53 16.38 -19.84
CA VAL A 3 -5.96 16.76 -19.80
C VAL A 3 -6.13 18.27 -19.54
N LEU A 4 -5.47 18.79 -18.49
CA LEU A 4 -5.47 20.23 -18.18
C LEU A 4 -4.99 21.08 -19.36
N TYR A 5 -3.92 20.66 -20.04
CA TYR A 5 -3.36 21.37 -21.19
C TYR A 5 -4.32 21.38 -22.39
N VAL A 6 -4.88 20.22 -22.75
CA VAL A 6 -5.81 20.10 -23.88
C VAL A 6 -7.06 20.95 -23.66
N PHE A 7 -7.70 20.83 -22.49
CA PHE A 7 -8.89 21.63 -22.19
C PHE A 7 -8.58 23.13 -22.09
N SER A 8 -7.41 23.50 -21.56
CA SER A 8 -6.99 24.92 -21.54
C SER A 8 -6.87 25.49 -22.95
N LEU A 9 -6.27 24.76 -23.88
CA LEU A 9 -6.19 25.19 -25.28
C LEU A 9 -7.57 25.28 -25.92
N LEU A 10 -8.46 24.31 -25.68
CA LEU A 10 -9.82 24.33 -26.24
C LEU A 10 -10.61 25.56 -25.77
N PHE A 11 -10.59 25.89 -24.48
CA PHE A 11 -11.30 27.06 -23.97
C PHE A 11 -10.67 28.37 -24.44
N MET A 12 -9.33 28.45 -24.47
CA MET A 12 -8.64 29.62 -24.97
C MET A 12 -8.92 29.85 -26.47
N GLN A 13 -8.98 28.79 -27.28
CA GLN A 13 -9.36 28.87 -28.69
C GLN A 13 -10.82 29.30 -28.86
N ALA A 14 -11.74 28.76 -28.06
CA ALA A 14 -13.14 29.15 -28.10
C ALA A 14 -13.34 30.64 -27.76
N ILE A 15 -12.64 31.14 -26.74
CA ILE A 15 -12.67 32.54 -26.32
C ILE A 15 -12.03 33.44 -27.37
N ASN A 16 -10.86 33.10 -27.90
CA ASN A 16 -10.23 33.88 -28.96
C ASN A 16 -11.08 33.92 -30.23
N GLY A 17 -11.73 32.80 -30.59
CA GLY A 17 -12.68 32.73 -31.69
C GLY A 17 -13.90 33.61 -31.47
N TYR A 18 -14.42 33.65 -30.23
CA TYR A 18 -15.50 34.57 -29.87
C TYR A 18 -15.05 36.03 -29.98
N LEU A 19 -13.95 36.41 -29.32
CA LEU A 19 -13.44 37.78 -29.30
C LEU A 19 -13.13 38.32 -30.71
N PHE A 20 -12.62 37.48 -31.61
CA PHE A 20 -12.36 37.87 -33.00
C PHE A 20 -13.64 38.22 -33.78
N ASN A 21 -14.77 37.57 -33.43
CA ASN A 21 -16.05 37.77 -34.11
C ASN A 21 -16.90 38.88 -33.48
N VAL A 22 -16.52 39.43 -32.32
CA VAL A 22 -17.25 40.53 -31.67
C VAL A 22 -16.92 41.86 -32.37
N PRO A 23 -17.91 42.58 -32.94
CA PRO A 23 -17.67 43.87 -33.56
C PRO A 23 -17.13 44.91 -32.56
N GLY A 24 -16.17 45.74 -32.99
CA GLY A 24 -15.58 46.81 -32.18
C GLY A 24 -16.60 47.79 -31.57
N SER A 25 -17.77 47.94 -32.20
CA SER A 25 -18.89 48.77 -31.71
C SER A 25 -19.58 48.19 -30.46
N SER A 26 -19.52 46.87 -30.25
CA SER A 26 -20.17 46.17 -29.13
C SER A 26 -19.48 46.42 -27.80
N PHE A 27 -18.20 46.81 -27.81
CA PHE A 27 -17.44 47.16 -26.59
C PHE A 27 -17.90 48.47 -25.92
N ARG A 28 -18.86 49.18 -26.51
CA ARG A 28 -19.53 50.34 -25.89
C ARG A 28 -20.64 49.94 -24.90
N ASP A 29 -21.09 48.70 -24.95
CA ASP A 29 -22.07 48.13 -24.01
C ASP A 29 -21.36 47.65 -22.72
N ASP A 30 -21.88 48.05 -21.57
CA ASP A 30 -21.31 47.72 -20.24
C ASP A 30 -21.38 46.21 -19.95
N GLY A 31 -22.41 45.52 -20.47
CA GLY A 31 -22.54 44.07 -20.35
C GLY A 31 -21.41 43.35 -21.08
N THR A 32 -21.22 43.69 -22.36
CA THR A 32 -20.17 43.12 -23.21
C THR A 32 -18.77 43.35 -22.64
N ARG A 33 -18.51 44.55 -22.08
CA ARG A 33 -17.21 44.86 -21.46
C ARG A 33 -16.92 43.98 -20.25
N LYS A 34 -17.89 43.80 -19.35
CA LYS A 34 -17.75 42.92 -18.18
C LYS A 34 -17.48 41.46 -18.57
N THR A 35 -18.06 41.01 -19.66
CA THR A 35 -17.83 39.66 -20.21
C THR A 35 -16.39 39.50 -20.69
N VAL A 36 -15.87 40.48 -21.44
CA VAL A 36 -14.50 40.46 -21.94
C VAL A 36 -13.50 40.50 -20.79
N ASP A 37 -13.72 41.36 -19.79
CA ASP A 37 -12.87 41.42 -18.59
C ASP A 37 -12.86 40.07 -17.85
N ALA A 38 -14.00 39.37 -17.77
CA ALA A 38 -14.07 38.04 -17.17
C ALA A 38 -13.36 36.97 -18.02
N MET A 39 -13.47 37.04 -19.35
CA MET A 39 -12.74 36.16 -20.27
C MET A 39 -11.24 36.35 -20.14
N GLU A 40 -10.74 37.59 -20.09
CA GLU A 40 -9.32 37.87 -19.89
C GLU A 40 -8.82 37.41 -18.52
N LYS A 41 -9.60 37.64 -17.45
CA LYS A 41 -9.27 37.22 -16.09
C LYS A 41 -9.04 35.71 -15.99
N TYR A 42 -9.93 34.91 -16.58
CA TYR A 42 -9.92 33.46 -16.41
C TYR A 42 -9.19 32.72 -17.55
N TYR A 43 -9.11 33.31 -18.74
CA TYR A 43 -8.67 32.64 -19.97
C TYR A 43 -7.77 33.50 -20.87
N GLY A 44 -7.29 34.66 -20.41
CA GLY A 44 -6.50 35.59 -21.23
C GLY A 44 -5.12 35.07 -21.65
N SER A 45 -4.63 34.00 -21.02
CA SER A 45 -3.43 33.30 -21.45
C SER A 45 -3.52 31.81 -21.17
N LEU A 46 -2.65 31.01 -21.78
CA LEU A 46 -2.61 29.56 -21.56
C LEU A 46 -2.26 29.23 -20.10
N SER A 47 -1.30 29.93 -19.50
CA SER A 47 -0.92 29.73 -18.09
C SER A 47 -2.03 30.15 -17.14
N THR A 48 -2.71 31.27 -17.41
CA THR A 48 -3.88 31.71 -16.65
C THR A 48 -5.00 30.68 -16.75
N THR A 49 -5.29 30.16 -17.95
CA THR A 49 -6.32 29.15 -18.15
C THR A 49 -6.01 27.86 -17.41
N LEU A 50 -4.76 27.38 -17.51
CA LEU A 50 -4.29 26.21 -16.78
C LEU A 50 -4.48 26.38 -15.27
N MET A 51 -4.14 27.56 -14.74
CA MET A 51 -4.32 27.89 -13.33
C MET A 51 -5.81 27.94 -12.96
N THR A 52 -6.66 28.57 -13.76
CA THR A 52 -8.11 28.61 -13.57
C THR A 52 -8.72 27.22 -13.48
N LEU A 53 -8.41 26.34 -14.45
CA LEU A 53 -8.91 24.97 -14.46
C LEU A 53 -8.42 24.19 -13.24
N PHE A 54 -7.15 24.35 -12.86
CA PHE A 54 -6.61 23.74 -11.65
C PHE A 54 -7.30 24.25 -10.37
N MET A 55 -7.52 25.55 -10.25
CA MET A 55 -8.22 26.17 -9.11
C MET A 55 -9.66 25.67 -9.00
N CYS A 56 -10.37 25.50 -10.12
CA CYS A 56 -11.74 25.00 -10.13
C CYS A 56 -11.84 23.57 -9.58
N ILE A 57 -10.83 22.72 -9.83
CA ILE A 57 -10.80 21.33 -9.36
C ILE A 57 -10.30 21.23 -7.92
N SER A 58 -9.28 22.01 -7.57
CA SER A 58 -8.65 21.99 -6.24
C SER A 58 -9.45 22.76 -5.18
N GLY A 59 -10.50 23.49 -5.57
CA GLY A 59 -11.29 24.32 -4.66
C GLY A 59 -10.68 25.70 -4.38
N GLY A 60 -9.75 26.17 -5.21
CA GLY A 60 -9.12 27.48 -5.11
C GLY A 60 -10.01 28.65 -5.57
N ASP A 61 -10.90 28.43 -6.55
CA ASP A 61 -11.95 29.38 -6.95
C ASP A 61 -13.22 28.62 -7.35
N SER A 62 -14.36 29.30 -7.31
CA SER A 62 -15.64 28.70 -7.71
C SER A 62 -15.69 28.50 -9.22
N TRP A 63 -15.91 27.25 -9.64
CA TRP A 63 -16.11 26.89 -11.05
C TRP A 63 -17.27 27.66 -11.70
N VAL A 64 -18.24 28.13 -10.90
CA VAL A 64 -19.38 28.93 -11.39
C VAL A 64 -18.89 30.25 -12.00
N TYR A 65 -17.89 30.91 -11.41
CA TYR A 65 -17.36 32.16 -11.94
C TYR A 65 -16.56 31.95 -13.22
N ALA A 66 -15.80 30.85 -13.30
CA ALA A 66 -15.07 30.47 -14.52
C ALA A 66 -16.02 30.05 -15.66
N ALA A 67 -17.16 29.40 -15.35
CA ALA A 67 -18.12 28.96 -16.36
C ALA A 67 -18.93 30.10 -17.00
N LYS A 68 -19.19 31.20 -16.28
CA LYS A 68 -19.96 32.35 -16.78
C LYS A 68 -19.48 32.94 -18.11
N PRO A 69 -18.19 33.26 -18.32
CA PRO A 69 -17.72 33.75 -19.62
C PRO A 69 -17.89 32.73 -20.74
N LEU A 70 -17.85 31.42 -20.46
CA LEU A 70 -18.07 30.37 -21.45
C LEU A 70 -19.55 30.27 -21.88
N GLU A 71 -20.48 30.48 -20.95
CA GLU A 71 -21.93 30.51 -21.25
C GLU A 71 -22.26 31.53 -22.37
N MET A 72 -21.56 32.67 -22.37
CA MET A 72 -21.79 33.74 -23.35
C MET A 72 -21.27 33.43 -24.76
N ILE A 73 -20.34 32.47 -24.88
CA ILE A 73 -19.88 31.96 -26.18
C ILE A 73 -20.91 30.99 -26.76
N GLY A 74 -21.49 30.16 -25.88
CA GLY A 74 -22.60 29.30 -26.22
C GLY A 74 -22.68 28.04 -25.37
N PRO A 75 -23.85 27.36 -25.39
CA PRO A 75 -24.15 26.22 -24.52
C PRO A 75 -23.21 25.04 -24.71
N PHE A 76 -22.66 24.87 -25.92
CA PHE A 76 -21.67 23.82 -26.20
C PHE A 76 -20.39 24.00 -25.37
N THR A 77 -19.84 25.22 -25.30
CA THR A 77 -18.60 25.50 -24.57
C THR A 77 -18.79 25.38 -23.05
N GLN A 78 -19.94 25.80 -22.54
CA GLN A 78 -20.33 25.59 -21.15
C GLN A 78 -20.50 24.09 -20.83
N GLY A 79 -21.17 23.34 -21.71
CA GLY A 79 -21.30 21.89 -21.58
C GLY A 79 -19.94 21.16 -21.58
N LEU A 80 -19.02 21.59 -22.44
CA LEU A 80 -17.65 21.07 -22.48
C LEU A 80 -16.89 21.34 -21.17
N PHE A 81 -17.09 22.51 -20.56
CA PHE A 81 -16.51 22.85 -19.25
C PHE A 81 -17.08 21.98 -18.12
N LEU A 82 -18.38 21.75 -18.10
CA LEU A 82 -19.00 20.83 -17.13
C LEU A 82 -18.50 19.39 -17.32
N ALA A 83 -18.35 18.95 -18.57
CA ALA A 83 -17.77 17.64 -18.87
C ALA A 83 -16.32 17.52 -18.37
N TYR A 84 -15.52 18.58 -18.50
CA TYR A 84 -14.17 18.64 -17.92
C TYR A 84 -14.21 18.48 -16.40
N ILE A 85 -15.04 19.26 -15.70
CA ILE A 85 -15.16 19.19 -14.23
C ILE A 85 -15.59 17.79 -13.80
N ALA A 86 -16.63 17.24 -14.41
CA ALA A 86 -17.14 15.90 -14.10
C ALA A 86 -16.09 14.82 -14.37
N PHE A 87 -15.37 14.88 -15.50
CA PHE A 87 -14.33 13.92 -15.83
C PHE A 87 -13.18 13.95 -14.81
N VAL A 88 -12.70 15.14 -14.44
CA VAL A 88 -11.61 15.24 -13.48
C VAL A 88 -12.04 14.79 -12.07
N LEU A 89 -13.21 15.25 -11.60
CA LEU A 89 -13.68 14.92 -10.26
C LEU A 89 -14.12 13.46 -10.10
N PHE A 90 -14.87 12.92 -11.07
CA PHE A 90 -15.45 11.58 -10.94
C PHE A 90 -14.62 10.47 -11.58
N ALA A 91 -13.80 10.77 -12.59
CA ALA A 91 -12.96 9.74 -13.21
C ALA A 91 -11.51 9.84 -12.70
N LEU A 92 -10.82 10.96 -12.96
CA LEU A 92 -9.39 11.04 -12.67
C LEU A 92 -9.06 10.95 -11.18
N LEU A 93 -9.76 11.70 -10.33
CA LEU A 93 -9.54 11.63 -8.88
C LEU A 93 -9.88 10.25 -8.31
N ASN A 94 -10.95 9.63 -8.78
CA ASN A 94 -11.34 8.29 -8.33
C ASN A 94 -10.35 7.22 -8.79
N ILE A 95 -9.84 7.30 -10.02
CA ILE A 95 -8.77 6.41 -10.50
C ILE A 95 -7.50 6.58 -9.67
N LEU A 96 -7.10 7.83 -9.41
CA LEU A 96 -5.91 8.13 -8.61
C LEU A 96 -6.06 7.60 -7.17
N ASN A 97 -7.21 7.86 -6.54
CA ASN A 97 -7.52 7.33 -5.21
C ASN A 97 -7.53 5.80 -5.21
N GLY A 98 -8.14 5.17 -6.22
CA GLY A 98 -8.15 3.72 -6.37
C GLY A 98 -6.74 3.14 -6.45
N LEU A 99 -5.84 3.76 -7.21
CA LEU A 99 -4.43 3.36 -7.30
C LEU A 99 -3.72 3.46 -5.95
N PHE A 100 -3.93 4.54 -5.20
CA PHE A 100 -3.32 4.69 -3.89
C PHE A 100 -3.84 3.68 -2.87
N VAL A 101 -5.16 3.40 -2.89
CA VAL A 101 -5.75 2.37 -2.03
C VAL A 101 -5.20 1.00 -2.39
N ASP A 102 -5.12 0.66 -3.68
CA ASP A 102 -4.57 -0.60 -4.15
C ASP A 102 -3.09 -0.76 -3.73
N ALA A 103 -2.27 0.27 -3.91
CA ALA A 103 -0.88 0.27 -3.46
C ALA A 103 -0.76 0.08 -1.93
N ALA A 104 -1.64 0.71 -1.14
CA ALA A 104 -1.67 0.55 0.31
C ALA A 104 -2.05 -0.88 0.72
N VAL A 105 -3.06 -1.47 0.07
CA VAL A 105 -3.50 -2.86 0.31
C VAL A 105 -2.41 -3.86 -0.08
N GLN A 106 -1.75 -3.66 -1.23
CA GLN A 106 -0.64 -4.51 -1.67
C GLN A 106 0.55 -4.43 -0.71
N SER A 107 0.90 -3.22 -0.23
CA SER A 107 1.95 -3.05 0.78
C SER A 107 1.62 -3.76 2.10
N ALA A 108 0.38 -3.64 2.57
CA ALA A 108 -0.08 -4.34 3.78
C ALA A 108 -0.01 -5.87 3.61
N THR A 109 -0.43 -6.36 2.44
CA THR A 109 -0.40 -7.79 2.11
C THR A 109 1.03 -8.32 2.01
N ALA A 110 1.93 -7.58 1.36
CA ALA A 110 3.34 -7.91 1.26
C ALA A 110 4.00 -7.97 2.65
N LYS A 111 3.72 -6.99 3.52
CA LYS A 111 4.19 -7.01 4.92
C LYS A 111 3.70 -8.24 5.68
N ARG A 112 2.43 -8.62 5.52
CA ARG A 112 1.88 -9.83 6.14
C ARG A 112 2.60 -11.08 5.63
N LYS A 113 2.82 -11.18 4.32
CA LYS A 113 3.53 -12.32 3.72
C LYS A 113 4.96 -12.41 4.24
N LEU A 114 5.69 -11.30 4.26
CA LEU A 114 7.05 -11.24 4.84
C LEU A 114 7.08 -11.63 6.32
N ALA A 115 6.06 -11.24 7.11
CA ALA A 115 5.97 -11.64 8.51
C ALA A 115 5.73 -13.15 8.67
N VAL A 116 4.93 -13.76 7.79
CA VAL A 116 4.73 -15.22 7.78
C VAL A 116 5.99 -15.95 7.34
N ASP A 117 6.62 -15.50 6.25
CA ASP A 117 7.87 -16.11 5.74
C ASP A 117 8.98 -16.02 6.79
N LYS A 118 9.10 -14.87 7.48
CA LYS A 118 10.03 -14.70 8.59
C LYS A 118 9.71 -15.63 9.78
N ALA A 119 8.44 -15.77 10.15
CA ALA A 119 8.05 -16.69 11.22
C ALA A 119 8.39 -18.15 10.88
N ILE A 120 8.23 -18.55 9.61
CA ILE A 120 8.64 -19.88 9.16
C ILE A 120 10.16 -20.03 9.21
N GLU A 121 10.92 -19.02 8.77
CA GLU A 121 12.39 -19.01 8.85
C GLU A 121 12.88 -19.13 10.29
N ASP A 122 12.34 -18.32 11.21
CA ASP A 122 12.65 -18.35 12.65
C ASP A 122 12.35 -19.75 13.24
N MET A 123 11.23 -20.39 12.86
CA MET A 123 10.91 -21.76 13.29
C MET A 123 11.90 -22.79 12.73
N THR A 124 12.34 -22.65 11.47
CA THR A 124 13.32 -23.57 10.87
C THR A 124 14.72 -23.43 11.48
N GLU A 125 15.12 -22.21 11.86
CA GLU A 125 16.39 -21.96 12.53
C GLU A 125 16.41 -22.62 13.91
N VAL A 126 15.36 -22.42 14.70
CA VAL A 126 15.18 -23.08 16.01
C VAL A 126 15.18 -24.61 15.86
N ALA A 127 14.48 -25.14 14.85
CA ALA A 127 14.45 -26.57 14.57
C ALA A 127 15.86 -27.13 14.30
N ALA A 128 16.66 -26.41 13.50
CA ALA A 128 18.02 -26.80 13.18
C ALA A 128 18.92 -26.78 14.42
N GLU A 129 18.82 -25.75 15.26
CA GLU A 129 19.62 -25.63 16.49
C GLU A 129 19.30 -26.76 17.48
N ILE A 130 18.02 -27.06 17.70
CA ILE A 130 17.59 -28.19 18.55
C ILE A 130 18.08 -29.51 17.95
N THR A 131 18.00 -29.69 16.63
CA THR A 131 18.50 -30.91 15.97
C THR A 131 19.99 -31.10 16.19
N THR A 132 20.79 -30.02 16.11
CA THR A 132 22.23 -30.08 16.36
C THR A 132 22.52 -30.42 17.83
N MET A 133 21.85 -29.78 18.79
CA MET A 133 22.05 -30.08 20.22
C MET A 133 21.66 -31.51 20.58
N LEU A 134 20.54 -32.00 20.04
CA LEU A 134 20.10 -33.37 20.27
C LEU A 134 21.00 -34.39 19.57
N GLY A 135 21.54 -34.07 18.39
CA GLY A 135 22.56 -34.90 17.75
C GLY A 135 23.86 -35.00 18.56
N GLU A 136 24.22 -33.99 19.33
CA GLU A 136 25.35 -34.07 20.27
C GLU A 136 25.05 -34.90 21.53
N ALA A 137 23.78 -35.15 21.82
CA ALA A 137 23.33 -35.97 22.95
C ALA A 137 23.24 -37.47 22.61
N ASP A 138 23.15 -37.79 21.31
CA ASP A 138 23.14 -39.14 20.76
C ASP A 138 24.56 -39.73 20.82
N GLU A 139 24.89 -40.38 21.96
CA GLU A 139 26.22 -40.94 22.20
C GLU A 139 26.49 -42.21 21.36
N ASP A 140 25.45 -42.88 20.87
CA ASP A 140 25.55 -44.11 20.08
C ASP A 140 25.33 -43.92 18.56
N ASP A 141 25.08 -42.67 18.12
CA ASP A 141 24.87 -42.23 16.74
C ASP A 141 23.78 -43.04 16.02
N ASN A 142 22.77 -43.47 16.78
CA ASN A 142 21.69 -44.32 16.28
C ASN A 142 20.53 -43.50 15.66
N GLY A 143 20.58 -42.18 15.77
CA GLY A 143 19.57 -41.24 15.27
C GLY A 143 18.33 -41.10 16.17
N LYS A 144 18.36 -41.71 17.36
CA LYS A 144 17.32 -41.69 18.39
C LYS A 144 17.92 -41.20 19.70
N ILE A 145 17.07 -40.76 20.61
CA ILE A 145 17.44 -40.35 21.95
C ILE A 145 16.67 -41.19 22.94
N SER A 146 17.37 -41.77 23.91
CA SER A 146 16.79 -42.42 25.07
C SER A 146 16.55 -41.41 26.21
N LYS A 147 15.63 -41.75 27.11
CA LYS A 147 15.36 -40.94 28.31
C LYS A 147 16.61 -40.73 29.17
N ALA A 148 17.50 -41.73 29.23
CA ALA A 148 18.72 -41.67 30.02
C ALA A 148 19.72 -40.65 29.45
N GLU A 149 19.92 -40.66 28.13
CA GLU A 149 20.77 -39.71 27.40
C GLU A 149 20.24 -38.28 27.54
N LEU A 150 18.93 -38.09 27.37
CA LEU A 150 18.30 -36.77 27.52
C LEU A 150 18.48 -36.22 28.96
N VAL A 151 18.28 -37.06 29.98
CA VAL A 151 18.49 -36.66 31.39
C VAL A 151 19.96 -36.39 31.69
N GLN A 152 20.89 -37.14 31.11
CA GLN A 152 22.32 -36.93 31.27
C GLN A 152 22.78 -35.64 30.58
N TYR A 153 22.31 -35.39 29.37
CA TYR A 153 22.65 -34.23 28.57
C TYR A 153 22.08 -32.93 29.18
N THR A 154 20.85 -32.97 29.70
CA THR A 154 20.21 -31.82 30.39
C THR A 154 20.80 -31.49 31.77
N ARG A 155 21.69 -32.32 32.33
CA ARG A 155 22.46 -31.99 33.55
C ARG A 155 23.59 -30.99 33.29
N ASN A 156 24.00 -30.83 32.03
CA ASN A 156 25.01 -29.85 31.66
C ASN A 156 24.42 -28.43 31.71
N GLU A 157 24.99 -27.56 32.55
CA GLU A 157 24.51 -26.17 32.71
C GLU A 157 24.49 -25.39 31.39
N ARG A 158 25.40 -25.70 30.45
CA ARG A 158 25.42 -25.06 29.12
C ARG A 158 24.21 -25.45 28.27
N VAL A 159 23.87 -26.74 28.28
CA VAL A 159 22.72 -27.28 27.54
C VAL A 159 21.42 -26.73 28.11
N LYS A 160 21.32 -26.66 29.44
CA LYS A 160 20.17 -26.07 30.12
C LYS A 160 19.99 -24.59 29.76
N ALA A 161 21.07 -23.81 29.78
CA ALA A 161 21.04 -22.40 29.35
C ALA A 161 20.66 -22.24 27.88
N CYS A 162 21.07 -23.18 27.01
CA CYS A 162 20.69 -23.20 25.60
C CYS A 162 19.18 -23.46 25.42
N PHE A 163 18.62 -24.48 26.07
CA PHE A 163 17.19 -24.75 26.01
C PHE A 163 16.36 -23.58 26.57
N GLU A 164 16.80 -22.98 27.69
CA GLU A 164 16.17 -21.78 28.25
C GLU A 164 16.25 -20.58 27.29
N SER A 165 17.35 -20.42 26.53
CA SER A 165 17.47 -19.38 25.50
C SER A 165 16.53 -19.58 24.30
N LEU A 166 16.12 -20.82 24.05
CA LEU A 166 15.13 -21.20 23.03
C LEU A 166 13.69 -21.21 23.58
N GLU A 167 13.47 -20.66 24.79
CA GLU A 167 12.18 -20.61 25.48
C GLU A 167 11.62 -22.01 25.83
N LEU A 168 12.47 -23.03 25.87
CA LEU A 168 12.10 -24.41 26.21
C LEU A 168 12.56 -24.75 27.63
N ASP A 169 11.62 -24.98 28.54
CA ASP A 169 11.93 -25.46 29.88
C ASP A 169 12.25 -26.96 29.88
N VAL A 170 13.37 -27.33 30.52
CA VAL A 170 13.82 -28.72 30.65
C VAL A 170 12.74 -29.61 31.26
N ALA A 171 11.95 -29.11 32.22
CA ALA A 171 10.87 -29.92 32.80
C ALA A 171 9.76 -30.21 31.80
N SER A 172 9.51 -29.31 30.85
CA SER A 172 8.50 -29.49 29.80
C SER A 172 9.00 -30.45 28.70
N ILE A 173 10.29 -30.40 28.37
CA ILE A 173 10.95 -31.35 27.46
C ILE A 173 10.89 -32.78 28.02
N LEU A 174 11.21 -32.97 29.31
CA LEU A 174 11.13 -34.28 29.96
C LEU A 174 9.70 -34.84 29.99
N ARG A 175 8.70 -33.96 30.22
CA ARG A 175 7.27 -34.34 30.14
C ARG A 175 6.82 -34.69 28.74
N LEU A 176 7.36 -34.04 27.70
CA LEU A 176 7.07 -34.43 26.31
C LEU A 176 7.58 -35.83 26.01
N PHE A 177 8.74 -36.19 26.55
CA PHE A 177 9.32 -37.52 26.40
C PHE A 177 8.47 -38.60 27.11
N ASP A 178 7.93 -38.28 28.29
CA ASP A 178 7.00 -39.17 29.02
C ASP A 178 5.66 -39.41 28.30
N ASN A 179 5.30 -38.56 27.33
CA ASN A 179 4.08 -38.69 26.51
C ASN A 179 4.35 -39.34 25.14
N VAL A 180 5.55 -39.86 24.89
CA VAL A 180 5.86 -40.63 23.67
C VAL A 180 5.64 -42.11 23.98
N ASP A 181 4.78 -42.78 23.20
CA ASP A 181 4.35 -44.17 23.42
C ASP A 181 5.51 -45.17 23.58
N GLU A 182 5.31 -46.08 24.54
CA GLU A 182 6.28 -46.80 25.35
C GLU A 182 6.86 -48.11 24.74
N GLU A 183 6.89 -48.28 23.42
CA GLU A 183 7.30 -49.59 22.86
C GLU A 183 8.83 -49.83 22.84
N GLU A 184 9.66 -48.78 22.77
CA GLU A 184 11.14 -48.92 22.76
C GLU A 184 11.89 -47.98 23.73
N GLY A 185 11.24 -47.01 24.36
CA GLY A 185 11.91 -46.06 25.27
C GLY A 185 12.91 -45.09 24.60
N GLU A 186 12.93 -45.08 23.27
CA GLU A 186 13.76 -44.25 22.40
C GLU A 186 12.89 -43.47 21.41
N VAL A 187 13.27 -42.23 21.10
CA VAL A 187 12.52 -41.36 20.18
C VAL A 187 13.46 -40.83 19.11
N GLU A 188 13.04 -40.92 17.84
CA GLU A 188 13.80 -40.35 16.73
C GLU A 188 13.97 -38.83 16.90
N VAL A 189 15.21 -38.33 16.74
CA VAL A 189 15.56 -36.92 16.95
C VAL A 189 14.64 -35.99 16.17
N LYS A 190 14.38 -36.28 14.89
CA LYS A 190 13.49 -35.45 14.02
C LYS A 190 12.07 -35.37 14.55
N SER A 191 11.55 -36.50 15.04
CA SER A 191 10.20 -36.59 15.61
C SER A 191 10.11 -35.85 16.94
N PHE A 192 11.18 -35.87 17.74
CA PHE A 192 11.27 -35.15 19.01
C PHE A 192 11.37 -33.62 18.81
N VAL A 193 12.22 -33.15 17.87
CA VAL A 193 12.35 -31.74 17.50
C VAL A 193 11.00 -31.13 17.11
N LYS A 194 10.21 -31.85 16.30
CA LYS A 194 8.88 -31.39 15.91
C LYS A 194 7.96 -31.16 17.12
N ARG A 195 7.99 -32.06 18.11
CA ARG A 195 7.21 -31.93 19.35
C ARG A 195 7.70 -30.79 20.24
N CYS A 196 9.02 -30.55 20.28
CA CYS A 196 9.58 -29.40 20.99
C CYS A 196 9.11 -28.07 20.36
N ILE A 197 9.01 -28.00 19.03
CA ILE A 197 8.50 -26.82 18.33
C ILE A 197 6.99 -26.62 18.58
N GLU A 198 6.21 -27.70 18.68
CA GLU A 198 4.77 -27.62 18.99
C GLU A 198 4.46 -27.18 20.44
N LEU A 199 5.44 -27.28 21.35
CA LEU A 199 5.32 -26.90 22.75
C LEU A 199 5.61 -25.41 23.01
N ARG A 200 6.37 -24.77 22.11
CA ARG A 200 6.71 -23.34 22.18
C ARG A 200 5.52 -22.48 21.77
#